data_AF-A0A2Z7ATH3-F1
#
_entry.id   AF-A0A2Z7ATH3-F1
#
_cell.length_a   1.000
_cell.length_b   1.000
_cell.length_c   1.000
_cell.angle_alpha   90.00
_cell.angle_beta   90.00
_cell.angle_gamma   90.00
#
_symmetry.space_group_name_H-M   'P 1'
#
loop_
_entity.id
_entity.type
_entity.pdbx_description
1 polymer ?
#
loop_
_entity_poly.entity_id
_entity_poly.type
_entity_poly.pdbx_seq_one_letter_code
_entity_poly.pdbx_strand_id
1 'polypeptide(L)'
;MAQNLMMTMGFLEAVLSTLRSAHAQLAALAQKLRLPAGDKWLDEYMDESARLWKACQVMKAGLSSMENYCSAAADLASLLADPAQLSRLQIKRAISDCQMEMRFLDGRNRRLAETRLQTLCLNFDENHLLSSGSKLNEYSGFRGVLYAMRNVSTSLLVILLSGLVYCWPESSFSLRFHKEGSILGSGFMLSAATLHQRVINQLDSQPGILVYELQKVKLSTDELKMETARGRLEVESYNNKFGNLKSSFGDLQCGVESMIVQLDDFFDEIVEVREKLTDMCAHM
;
A
#
# COMPACT_ATOMS: atom_id res chain seq x y z
N MET A 1 21.36 15.44 2.95
CA MET A 1 20.34 14.57 3.56
C MET A 1 19.32 14.28 2.48
N ALA A 2 19.36 13.13 1.83
CA ALA A 2 18.35 12.77 0.84
C ALA A 2 17.03 12.64 1.61
N GLN A 3 16.05 13.51 1.32
CA GLN A 3 14.69 13.32 1.83
C GLN A 3 14.24 11.93 1.39
N ASN A 4 13.92 11.07 2.36
CA ASN A 4 13.41 9.73 2.11
C ASN A 4 12.02 9.86 1.44
N LEU A 5 12.01 9.92 0.11
CA LEU A 5 10.81 9.98 -0.74
C LEU A 5 10.05 8.64 -0.81
N MET A 6 10.57 7.58 -0.19
CA MET A 6 9.94 6.27 -0.19
C MET A 6 8.84 6.22 0.87
N MET A 7 7.75 5.53 0.53
CA MET A 7 6.52 5.40 1.34
C MET A 7 5.78 6.70 1.63
N THR A 8 6.11 7.80 0.94
CA THR A 8 5.21 8.96 0.89
C THR A 8 3.93 8.61 0.15
N MET A 9 2.86 9.37 0.37
CA MET A 9 1.61 9.09 -0.33
C MET A 9 1.78 9.22 -1.84
N GLY A 10 2.46 10.27 -2.31
CA GLY A 10 2.78 10.43 -3.73
C GLY A 10 3.63 9.30 -4.32
N PHE A 11 4.53 8.68 -3.53
CA PHE A 11 5.23 7.48 -3.98
C PHE A 11 4.28 6.29 -4.13
N LEU A 12 3.40 6.06 -3.15
CA LEU A 12 2.42 4.98 -3.20
C LEU A 12 1.42 5.17 -4.35
N GLU A 13 1.04 6.41 -4.66
CA GLU A 13 0.21 6.75 -5.83
C GLU A 13 0.92 6.39 -7.13
N ALA A 14 2.23 6.69 -7.23
CA ALA A 14 3.01 6.29 -8.40
C ALA A 14 3.13 4.75 -8.53
N VAL A 15 3.23 4.03 -7.42
CA VAL A 15 3.22 2.55 -7.41
C VAL A 15 1.86 2.01 -7.87
N LEU A 16 0.75 2.59 -7.39
CA LEU A 16 -0.61 2.22 -7.83
C LEU A 16 -0.83 2.54 -9.31
N SER A 17 -0.40 3.72 -9.77
CA SER A 17 -0.44 4.10 -11.19
C SER A 17 0.36 3.13 -12.07
N THR A 18 1.52 2.68 -11.60
CA THR A 18 2.31 1.66 -12.28
C THR A 18 1.57 0.32 -12.35
N LEU A 19 0.88 -0.09 -11.29
CA LEU A 19 0.06 -1.29 -11.25
C LEU A 19 -1.13 -1.21 -12.23
N ARG A 20 -1.83 -0.07 -12.25
CA ARG A 20 -2.92 0.22 -13.20
C ARG A 20 -2.43 0.15 -14.65
N SER A 21 -1.32 0.82 -14.94
CA SER A 21 -0.71 0.81 -16.28
C SER A 21 -0.28 -0.60 -16.71
N ALA A 22 0.32 -1.37 -15.81
CA ALA A 22 0.66 -2.77 -16.02
C ALA A 22 -0.58 -3.61 -16.40
N HIS A 23 -1.66 -3.47 -15.63
CA HIS A 23 -2.92 -4.17 -15.90
C HIS A 23 -3.53 -3.77 -17.25
N ALA A 24 -3.61 -2.47 -17.55
CA ALA A 24 -4.15 -1.94 -18.80
C ALA A 24 -3.35 -2.41 -20.03
N GLN A 25 -2.01 -2.45 -19.93
CA GLN A 25 -1.15 -2.93 -21.01
C GLN A 25 -1.34 -4.43 -21.28
N LEU A 26 -1.47 -5.23 -20.22
CA LEU A 26 -1.74 -6.66 -20.33
C LEU A 26 -3.10 -6.91 -21.00
N ALA A 27 -4.13 -6.15 -20.61
CA ALA A 27 -5.45 -6.21 -21.23
C ALA A 27 -5.40 -5.83 -22.72
N ALA A 28 -4.78 -4.71 -23.05
CA ALA A 28 -4.63 -4.26 -24.43
C ALA A 28 -3.85 -5.29 -25.30
N LEU A 29 -2.87 -5.98 -24.71
CA LEU A 29 -2.14 -7.04 -25.39
C LEU A 29 -3.05 -8.24 -25.69
N ALA A 30 -3.87 -8.68 -24.72
CA ALA A 30 -4.84 -9.77 -24.93
C ALA A 30 -5.78 -9.44 -26.11
N GLN A 31 -6.28 -8.19 -26.15
CA GLN A 31 -7.17 -7.73 -27.21
C GLN A 31 -6.51 -7.72 -28.59
N LYS A 32 -5.25 -7.26 -28.67
CA LYS A 32 -4.49 -7.19 -29.92
C LYS A 32 -4.12 -8.56 -30.47
N LEU A 33 -3.82 -9.52 -29.60
CA LEU A 33 -3.40 -10.86 -30.00
C LEU A 33 -4.56 -11.74 -30.49
N ARG A 34 -5.82 -11.32 -30.31
CA ARG A 34 -7.03 -12.08 -30.70
C ARG A 34 -6.92 -13.55 -30.29
N LEU A 35 -6.61 -13.75 -29.02
CA LEU A 35 -6.38 -15.08 -28.45
C LEU A 35 -7.65 -15.94 -28.59
N PRO A 36 -7.53 -17.25 -28.82
CA PRO A 36 -8.68 -18.13 -29.00
C PRO A 36 -9.58 -18.14 -27.77
N ALA A 37 -10.90 -18.21 -28.02
CA ALA A 37 -11.92 -18.32 -26.99
C ALA A 37 -11.83 -19.66 -26.24
N GLY A 38 -12.04 -19.64 -24.92
CA GLY A 38 -12.07 -20.84 -24.08
C GLY A 38 -10.71 -21.46 -23.76
N ASP A 39 -9.61 -20.77 -24.06
CA ASP A 39 -8.27 -21.23 -23.75
C ASP A 39 -7.81 -20.75 -22.35
N LYS A 40 -6.89 -21.49 -21.72
CA LYS A 40 -6.52 -21.36 -20.29
C LYS A 40 -6.04 -19.96 -19.88
N TRP A 41 -5.63 -19.14 -20.84
CA TRP A 41 -5.17 -17.78 -20.57
C TRP A 41 -6.27 -16.88 -19.97
N LEU A 42 -7.55 -17.09 -20.36
CA LEU A 42 -8.66 -16.26 -19.89
C LEU A 42 -8.93 -16.55 -18.42
N ASP A 43 -8.96 -17.83 -18.04
CA ASP A 43 -9.13 -18.24 -16.64
C ASP A 43 -7.99 -17.70 -15.76
N GLU A 44 -6.74 -17.84 -16.21
CA GLU A 44 -5.57 -17.31 -15.50
C GLU A 44 -5.62 -15.78 -15.36
N TYR A 45 -6.12 -15.07 -16.38
CA TYR A 45 -6.33 -13.63 -16.31
C TYR A 45 -7.46 -13.27 -15.34
N MET A 46 -8.57 -14.02 -15.33
CA MET A 46 -9.69 -13.82 -14.41
C MET A 46 -9.28 -14.05 -12.96
N ASP A 47 -8.45 -15.07 -12.70
CA ASP A 47 -7.89 -15.34 -11.37
C ASP A 47 -6.97 -14.21 -10.92
N GLU A 48 -6.07 -13.74 -11.79
CA GLU A 48 -5.15 -12.65 -11.47
C GLU A 48 -5.90 -11.32 -11.23
N SER A 49 -6.85 -10.97 -12.09
CA SER A 49 -7.67 -9.76 -11.92
C SER A 49 -8.57 -9.84 -10.68
N ALA A 50 -9.10 -11.02 -10.33
CA ALA A 50 -9.81 -11.23 -9.07
C ALA A 50 -8.89 -11.07 -7.85
N ARG A 51 -7.61 -11.45 -7.96
CA ARG A 51 -6.60 -11.22 -6.91
C ARG A 51 -6.28 -9.74 -6.74
N LEU A 52 -6.09 -9.00 -7.84
CA LEU A 52 -5.91 -7.54 -7.84
C LEU A 52 -7.11 -6.84 -7.20
N TRP A 53 -8.32 -7.24 -7.57
CA TRP A 53 -9.56 -6.75 -6.98
C TRP A 53 -9.59 -6.95 -5.47
N LYS A 54 -9.32 -8.17 -4.99
CA LYS A 54 -9.27 -8.46 -3.54
C LYS A 54 -8.20 -7.62 -2.83
N ALA A 55 -7.04 -7.41 -3.44
CA ALA A 55 -6.00 -6.57 -2.86
C ALA A 55 -6.44 -5.12 -2.70
N CYS A 56 -7.15 -4.58 -3.70
CA CYS A 56 -7.73 -3.24 -3.64
C CYS A 56 -8.75 -3.13 -2.50
N GLN A 57 -9.55 -4.17 -2.24
CA GLN A 57 -10.50 -4.17 -1.13
C GLN A 57 -9.80 -4.11 0.23
N VAL A 58 -8.69 -4.83 0.37
CA VAL A 58 -7.87 -4.79 1.58
C VAL A 58 -7.23 -3.41 1.77
N MET A 59 -6.68 -2.81 0.70
CA MET A 59 -6.13 -1.46 0.75
C MET A 59 -7.18 -0.42 1.12
N LYS A 60 -8.37 -0.49 0.51
CA LYS A 60 -9.49 0.41 0.82
C LYS A 60 -9.93 0.30 2.27
N ALA A 61 -10.04 -0.92 2.82
CA ALA A 61 -10.37 -1.11 4.24
C ALA A 61 -9.27 -0.56 5.19
N GLY A 62 -7.99 -0.67 4.80
CA GLY A 62 -6.88 -0.07 5.53
C GLY A 62 -6.93 1.47 5.52
N LEU A 63 -7.23 2.05 4.36
CA LEU A 63 -7.40 3.50 4.18
C LEU A 63 -8.62 4.04 4.91
N SER A 64 -9.77 3.36 4.88
CA SER A 64 -10.94 3.73 5.68
C SER A 64 -10.62 3.74 7.18
N SER A 65 -9.71 2.87 7.64
CA SER A 65 -9.25 2.92 9.02
C SER A 65 -8.42 4.18 9.31
N MET A 66 -7.57 4.61 8.37
CA MET A 66 -6.82 5.87 8.47
C MET A 66 -7.72 7.10 8.36
N GLU A 67 -8.73 7.08 7.49
CA GLU A 67 -9.73 8.14 7.35
C GLU A 67 -10.45 8.40 8.68
N ASN A 68 -10.92 7.33 9.34
CA ASN A 68 -11.51 7.42 10.69
C ASN A 68 -10.54 8.04 11.71
N TYR A 69 -9.25 7.68 11.63
CA TYR A 69 -8.23 8.29 12.47
C TYR A 69 -8.06 9.79 12.16
N CYS A 70 -8.04 10.19 10.89
CA CYS A 70 -7.97 11.59 10.48
C CYS A 70 -9.19 12.38 10.96
N SER A 71 -10.40 11.82 10.88
CA SER A 71 -11.62 12.46 11.41
C SER A 71 -11.51 12.70 12.91
N ALA A 72 -11.12 11.69 13.69
CA ALA A 72 -10.91 11.83 15.14
C ALA A 72 -9.82 12.87 15.45
N ALA A 73 -8.76 12.92 14.64
CA ALA A 73 -7.70 13.89 14.81
C ALA A 73 -8.12 15.33 14.45
N ALA A 74 -9.01 15.50 13.47
CA ALA A 74 -9.58 16.79 13.11
C ALA A 74 -10.43 17.35 14.26
N ASP A 75 -11.23 16.50 14.92
CA ASP A 75 -11.99 16.88 16.12
C ASP A 75 -11.04 17.33 17.24
N LEU A 76 -9.96 16.59 17.48
CA LEU A 76 -8.94 16.96 18.46
C LEU A 76 -8.22 18.25 18.09
N ALA A 77 -7.91 18.47 16.81
CA ALA A 77 -7.30 19.70 16.33
C ALA A 77 -8.25 20.90 16.51
N SER A 78 -9.57 20.71 16.35
CA SER A 78 -10.54 21.78 16.61
C SER A 78 -10.55 22.18 18.09
N LEU A 79 -10.46 21.21 19.00
CA LEU A 79 -10.38 21.45 20.44
C LEU A 79 -9.10 22.20 20.82
N LEU A 80 -7.96 21.79 20.27
CA LEU A 80 -6.63 22.35 20.59
C LEU A 80 -6.35 23.71 19.93
N ALA A 81 -7.24 24.22 19.07
CA ALA A 81 -7.04 25.46 18.33
C ALA A 81 -7.07 26.74 19.20
N ASP A 82 -7.73 26.71 20.36
CA ASP A 82 -7.74 27.82 21.33
C ASP A 82 -7.15 27.40 22.68
N PRO A 83 -5.80 27.42 22.83
CA PRO A 83 -5.15 27.03 24.07
C PRO A 83 -5.41 28.00 25.23
N ALA A 84 -5.90 29.22 24.97
CA ALA A 84 -6.23 30.19 26.03
C ALA A 84 -7.44 29.74 26.85
N GLN A 85 -8.31 28.91 26.29
CA GLN A 85 -9.50 28.37 26.94
C GLN A 85 -9.31 26.96 27.49
N LEU A 86 -8.17 26.30 27.20
CA LEU A 86 -7.91 24.94 27.63
C LEU A 86 -6.98 24.87 28.83
N SER A 87 -7.38 24.09 29.83
CA SER A 87 -6.48 23.66 30.89
C SER A 87 -5.41 22.71 30.33
N ARG A 88 -4.21 22.75 30.92
CA ARG A 88 -3.12 21.81 30.58
C ARG A 88 -3.54 20.34 30.68
N LEU A 89 -4.49 20.01 31.56
CA LEU A 89 -5.02 18.66 31.71
C LEU A 89 -5.84 18.23 30.48
N GLN A 90 -6.66 19.13 29.93
CA GLN A 90 -7.44 18.88 28.71
C GLN A 90 -6.52 18.65 27.51
N ILE A 91 -5.47 19.46 27.36
CA ILE A 91 -4.47 19.27 26.30
C ILE A 91 -3.78 17.89 26.43
N LYS A 92 -3.34 17.52 27.64
CA LYS A 92 -2.73 16.20 27.89
C LYS A 92 -3.68 15.05 27.58
N ARG A 93 -4.96 15.19 27.92
CA ARG A 93 -6.00 14.19 27.61
C ARG A 93 -6.18 14.06 26.11
N ALA A 94 -6.41 15.15 25.39
CA ALA A 94 -6.57 15.15 23.93
C ALA A 94 -5.37 14.50 23.20
N ILE A 95 -4.14 14.80 23.62
CA ILE A 95 -2.94 14.16 23.07
C ILE A 95 -2.92 12.64 23.36
N SER A 96 -3.30 12.24 24.57
CA SER A 96 -3.35 10.82 24.94
C SER A 96 -4.43 10.06 24.18
N ASP A 97 -5.56 10.71 23.91
CA ASP A 97 -6.66 10.16 23.12
C ASP A 97 -6.21 9.98 21.65
N CYS A 98 -5.53 10.96 21.05
CA CYS A 98 -4.91 10.83 19.73
C CYS A 98 -3.96 9.61 19.63
N GLN A 99 -3.10 9.44 20.63
CA GLN A 99 -2.18 8.29 20.69
C GLN A 99 -2.90 6.96 20.90
N MET A 100 -4.07 6.97 21.53
CA MET A 100 -4.90 5.78 21.68
C MET A 100 -5.53 5.41 20.34
N GLU A 101 -6.11 6.39 19.62
CA GLU A 101 -6.67 6.19 18.29
C GLU A 101 -5.62 5.68 17.28
N MET A 102 -4.38 6.18 17.36
CA MET A 102 -3.27 5.65 16.56
C MET A 102 -3.02 4.15 16.84
N ARG A 103 -3.05 3.74 18.12
CA ARG A 103 -2.88 2.32 18.49
C ARG A 103 -4.06 1.47 18.03
N PHE A 104 -5.28 2.02 18.04
CA PHE A 104 -6.45 1.34 17.48
C PHE A 104 -6.36 1.21 15.96
N LEU A 105 -5.86 2.22 15.26
CA LEU A 105 -5.55 2.15 13.83
C LEU A 105 -4.56 1.00 13.54
N ASP A 106 -3.39 0.99 14.19
CA ASP A 106 -2.40 -0.08 14.04
C ASP A 106 -3.01 -1.46 14.32
N GLY A 107 -3.80 -1.58 15.39
CA GLY A 107 -4.46 -2.84 15.75
C GLY A 107 -5.50 -3.33 14.75
N ARG A 108 -6.33 -2.42 14.20
CA ARG A 108 -7.32 -2.75 13.16
C ARG A 108 -6.64 -3.21 11.89
N ASN A 109 -5.65 -2.45 11.43
CA ASN A 109 -4.92 -2.75 10.21
C ASN A 109 -4.07 -4.02 10.32
N ARG A 110 -3.48 -4.28 11.49
CA ARG A 110 -2.80 -5.56 11.77
C ARG A 110 -3.74 -6.75 11.64
N ARG A 111 -4.93 -6.70 12.26
CA ARG A 111 -5.93 -7.79 12.16
C ARG A 111 -6.44 -7.96 10.74
N LEU A 112 -6.65 -6.86 10.03
CA LEU A 112 -7.00 -6.88 8.61
C LEU A 112 -5.92 -7.60 7.80
N ALA A 113 -4.65 -7.26 8.06
CA ALA A 113 -3.50 -7.87 7.41
C ALA A 113 -3.42 -9.38 7.69
N GLU A 114 -3.49 -9.78 8.96
CA GLU A 114 -3.43 -11.17 9.41
C GLU A 114 -4.54 -12.04 8.78
N THR A 115 -5.76 -11.50 8.65
CA THR A 115 -6.93 -12.26 8.16
C THR A 115 -7.06 -12.28 6.64
N ARG A 116 -6.60 -11.23 5.94
CA ARG A 116 -6.86 -11.07 4.50
C ARG A 116 -5.63 -11.27 3.61
N LEU A 117 -4.42 -10.97 4.08
CA LEU A 117 -3.23 -11.03 3.21
C LEU A 117 -2.86 -12.45 2.80
N GLN A 118 -3.13 -13.46 3.64
CA GLN A 118 -2.92 -14.87 3.28
C GLN A 118 -3.71 -15.28 2.03
N THR A 119 -4.87 -14.63 1.79
CA THR A 119 -5.74 -14.94 0.63
C THR A 119 -5.27 -14.31 -0.68
N LEU A 120 -4.30 -13.40 -0.63
CA LEU A 120 -3.80 -12.66 -1.81
C LEU A 120 -2.63 -13.36 -2.51
N CYS A 121 -2.20 -14.52 -2.00
CA CYS A 121 -1.08 -15.31 -2.54
C CYS A 121 0.12 -14.43 -2.90
N LEU A 122 0.52 -13.54 -1.98
CA LEU A 122 1.65 -12.61 -2.15
C LEU A 122 3.01 -13.32 -2.15
N ASN A 123 3.01 -14.62 -1.84
CA ASN A 123 4.17 -15.48 -1.92
C ASN A 123 4.55 -15.70 -3.39
N PHE A 124 5.81 -15.43 -3.73
CA PHE A 124 6.39 -15.93 -4.97
C PHE A 124 6.36 -17.46 -4.93
N ASP A 125 5.58 -18.11 -5.79
CA ASP A 125 5.57 -19.57 -5.87
C ASP A 125 6.89 -20.08 -6.49
N GLU A 126 7.92 -20.21 -5.66
CA GLU A 126 9.16 -20.94 -5.99
C GLU A 126 8.88 -22.39 -6.40
N ASN A 127 7.83 -23.02 -5.83
CA ASN A 127 7.46 -24.39 -6.20
C ASN A 127 6.93 -24.49 -7.64
N HIS A 128 6.32 -23.41 -8.16
CA HIS A 128 6.04 -23.35 -9.60
C HIS A 128 7.32 -23.10 -10.40
N LEU A 129 8.30 -22.33 -9.93
CA LEU A 129 9.56 -22.12 -10.65
C LEU A 129 10.41 -23.40 -10.73
N LEU A 130 10.54 -24.14 -9.62
CA LEU A 130 11.31 -25.39 -9.52
C LEU A 130 10.64 -26.56 -10.26
N SER A 131 9.30 -26.60 -10.28
CA SER A 131 8.55 -27.59 -11.07
C SER A 131 8.39 -27.16 -12.54
N SER A 132 8.60 -25.87 -12.87
CA SER A 132 8.48 -25.31 -14.23
C SER A 132 9.80 -25.07 -14.95
N GLY A 133 10.95 -25.35 -14.34
CA GLY A 133 12.22 -25.44 -15.08
C GLY A 133 12.16 -26.42 -16.27
N SER A 134 11.25 -27.41 -16.22
CA SER A 134 10.89 -28.30 -17.33
C SER A 134 9.66 -27.86 -18.16
N LYS A 135 8.93 -26.83 -17.73
CA LYS A 135 7.72 -26.25 -18.37
C LYS A 135 7.91 -24.84 -18.95
N LEU A 136 9.13 -24.31 -19.05
CA LEU A 136 9.36 -23.04 -19.75
C LEU A 136 8.92 -23.10 -21.23
N ASN A 137 8.89 -24.29 -21.83
CA ASN A 137 8.28 -24.52 -23.15
C ASN A 137 6.73 -24.46 -23.17
N GLU A 138 6.08 -24.55 -22.00
CA GLU A 138 4.61 -24.54 -21.83
C GLU A 138 4.04 -23.12 -21.66
N TYR A 139 4.89 -22.12 -21.38
CA TYR A 139 4.54 -20.70 -21.25
C TYR A 139 5.11 -19.86 -22.41
N SER A 140 4.89 -20.28 -23.65
CA SER A 140 5.14 -19.45 -24.81
C SER A 140 3.97 -18.48 -25.06
N GLY A 141 4.26 -17.29 -25.62
CA GLY A 141 3.24 -16.31 -25.98
C GLY A 141 2.62 -15.56 -24.77
N PHE A 142 1.31 -15.30 -24.83
CA PHE A 142 0.62 -14.41 -23.88
C PHE A 142 0.66 -14.92 -22.43
N ARG A 143 0.56 -16.23 -22.19
CA ARG A 143 0.59 -16.80 -20.82
C ARG A 143 1.92 -16.53 -20.11
N GLY A 144 3.04 -16.53 -20.84
CA GLY A 144 4.34 -16.13 -20.30
C GLY A 144 4.38 -14.65 -19.90
N VAL A 145 3.75 -13.78 -20.69
CA VAL A 145 3.61 -12.35 -20.34
C VAL A 145 2.71 -12.19 -19.12
N LEU A 146 1.57 -12.87 -19.07
CA LEU A 146 0.66 -12.85 -17.91
C LEU A 146 1.38 -13.26 -16.62
N TYR A 147 2.16 -14.33 -16.67
CA TYR A 147 2.97 -14.78 -15.54
C TYR A 147 4.01 -13.72 -15.10
N ALA A 148 4.73 -13.12 -16.05
CA ALA A 148 5.67 -12.05 -15.75
C ALA A 148 4.97 -10.85 -15.10
N MET A 149 3.82 -10.45 -15.65
CA MET A 149 3.01 -9.34 -15.13
C MET A 149 2.43 -9.62 -13.75
N ARG A 150 2.09 -10.88 -13.45
CA ARG A 150 1.70 -11.30 -12.09
C ARG A 150 2.83 -11.08 -11.09
N ASN A 151 4.08 -11.37 -11.45
CA ASN A 151 5.24 -11.14 -10.57
C ASN A 151 5.50 -9.64 -10.33
N VAL A 152 5.35 -8.83 -11.39
CA VAL A 152 5.41 -7.36 -11.27
C VAL A 152 4.32 -6.87 -10.32
N SER A 153 3.08 -7.29 -10.57
CA SER A 153 1.91 -6.88 -9.79
C SER A 153 2.04 -7.29 -8.34
N THR A 154 2.50 -8.51 -8.05
CA THR A 154 2.78 -8.95 -6.67
C THR A 154 3.80 -8.02 -5.99
N SER A 155 4.90 -7.68 -6.66
CA SER A 155 5.91 -6.77 -6.09
C SER A 155 5.33 -5.39 -5.76
N LEU A 156 4.51 -4.82 -6.65
CA LEU A 156 3.86 -3.53 -6.42
C LEU A 156 2.83 -3.63 -5.29
N LEU A 157 2.04 -4.71 -5.24
CA LEU A 157 1.08 -4.96 -4.15
C LEU A 157 1.77 -5.07 -2.80
N VAL A 158 2.91 -5.75 -2.71
CA VAL A 158 3.70 -5.83 -1.46
C VAL A 158 4.03 -4.43 -0.93
N ILE A 159 4.49 -3.54 -1.82
CA ILE A 159 4.86 -2.17 -1.47
C ILE A 159 3.62 -1.41 -0.99
N LEU A 160 2.53 -1.46 -1.75
CA LEU A 160 1.28 -0.78 -1.42
C LEU A 160 0.69 -1.28 -0.09
N LEU A 161 0.64 -2.59 0.13
CA LEU A 161 0.07 -3.18 1.34
C LEU A 161 0.94 -2.88 2.57
N SER A 162 2.26 -2.84 2.41
CA SER A 162 3.17 -2.44 3.50
C SER A 162 3.02 -0.96 3.86
N GLY A 163 2.82 -0.10 2.85
CA GLY A 163 2.59 1.33 3.03
C GLY A 163 1.22 1.65 3.64
N LEU A 164 0.15 1.09 3.07
CA LEU A 164 -1.24 1.49 3.32
C LEU A 164 -1.99 0.59 4.32
N VAL A 165 -1.51 -0.62 4.57
CA VAL A 165 -2.23 -1.58 5.42
C VAL A 165 -1.37 -1.93 6.62
N TYR A 166 -0.36 -2.77 6.47
CA TYR A 166 0.51 -3.16 7.58
C TYR A 166 1.76 -3.88 7.08
N CYS A 167 2.92 -3.52 7.62
CA CYS A 167 4.18 -4.22 7.40
C CYS A 167 4.47 -5.25 8.50
N TRP A 168 4.88 -6.44 8.07
CA TRP A 168 5.35 -7.51 8.95
C TRP A 168 6.85 -7.80 8.70
N PRO A 169 7.76 -7.52 9.66
CA PRO A 169 9.21 -7.63 9.45
C PRO A 169 9.73 -9.08 9.30
N GLU A 170 9.14 -10.05 9.99
CA GLU A 170 9.85 -11.31 10.27
C GLU A 170 9.58 -12.50 9.34
N SER A 171 8.74 -12.40 8.29
CA SER A 171 8.44 -13.62 7.51
C SER A 171 7.83 -13.51 6.11
N SER A 172 7.33 -12.36 5.64
CA SER A 172 6.43 -12.35 4.48
C SER A 172 7.03 -11.85 3.16
N PHE A 173 8.11 -11.07 3.19
CA PHE A 173 8.65 -10.45 1.95
C PHE A 173 10.14 -10.72 1.68
N SER A 174 10.88 -11.18 2.70
CA SER A 174 12.34 -11.29 2.69
C SER A 174 12.90 -12.62 2.16
N LEU A 175 12.07 -13.55 1.72
CA LEU A 175 12.54 -14.80 1.12
C LEU A 175 11.93 -14.93 -0.28
N ARG A 176 12.74 -14.67 -1.32
CA ARG A 176 12.77 -15.43 -2.60
C ARG A 176 13.39 -14.73 -3.82
N PHE A 177 13.76 -13.44 -3.75
CA PHE A 177 14.59 -12.85 -4.81
C PHE A 177 16.07 -13.24 -4.72
N HIS A 178 16.52 -13.70 -3.55
CA HIS A 178 17.95 -13.91 -3.28
C HIS A 178 18.49 -15.29 -3.69
N LYS A 179 17.65 -16.27 -4.04
CA LYS A 179 18.09 -17.66 -4.22
C LYS A 179 18.14 -18.18 -5.65
N GLU A 180 17.54 -17.50 -6.62
CA GLU A 180 17.57 -17.94 -8.02
C GLU A 180 17.92 -16.79 -8.98
N GLY A 181 19.19 -16.37 -8.92
CA GLY A 181 19.84 -15.82 -10.10
C GLY A 181 20.05 -16.94 -11.12
N SER A 182 19.13 -17.15 -12.07
CA SER A 182 19.50 -17.80 -13.35
C SER A 182 18.53 -17.78 -14.53
N ILE A 183 17.27 -17.35 -14.45
CA ILE A 183 16.35 -17.59 -15.60
C ILE A 183 15.78 -16.31 -16.26
N LEU A 184 15.91 -15.12 -15.66
CA LEU A 184 15.56 -13.88 -16.36
C LEU A 184 16.58 -12.75 -16.08
N GLY A 185 17.72 -12.81 -16.78
CA GLY A 185 18.76 -11.77 -16.78
C GLY A 185 18.28 -10.47 -17.42
N SER A 186 17.35 -9.76 -16.78
CA SER A 186 16.80 -8.49 -17.24
C SER A 186 17.08 -7.38 -16.21
N GLY A 187 17.34 -6.17 -16.70
CA GLY A 187 17.53 -4.99 -15.84
C GLY A 187 16.34 -4.75 -14.90
N PHE A 188 15.14 -5.21 -15.27
CA PHE A 188 13.94 -5.17 -14.43
C PHE A 188 14.13 -5.94 -13.11
N MET A 189 14.69 -7.14 -13.14
CA MET A 189 14.90 -7.95 -11.92
C MET A 189 15.93 -7.29 -10.99
N LEU A 190 16.97 -6.68 -11.54
CA LEU A 190 17.95 -5.91 -10.77
C LEU A 190 17.32 -4.65 -10.16
N SER A 191 16.50 -3.93 -10.91
CA SER A 191 15.76 -2.76 -10.41
C SER A 191 14.72 -3.14 -9.36
N ALA A 192 13.99 -4.24 -9.55
CA ALA A 192 13.03 -4.78 -8.60
C ALA A 192 13.72 -5.24 -7.32
N ALA A 193 14.84 -5.97 -7.41
CA ALA A 193 15.65 -6.37 -6.26
C ALA A 193 16.23 -5.15 -5.53
N THR A 194 16.68 -4.13 -6.25
CA THR A 194 17.17 -2.88 -5.65
C THR A 194 16.06 -2.10 -4.95
N LEU A 195 14.87 -2.01 -5.56
CA LEU A 195 13.69 -1.39 -4.94
C LEU A 195 13.28 -2.15 -3.70
N HIS A 196 13.15 -3.47 -3.80
CA HIS A 196 12.87 -4.36 -2.66
C HIS A 196 13.91 -4.18 -1.56
N GLN A 197 15.20 -4.14 -1.87
CA GLN A 197 16.25 -3.92 -0.87
C GLN A 197 16.11 -2.56 -0.19
N ARG A 198 15.79 -1.50 -0.93
CA ARG A 198 15.56 -0.17 -0.35
C ARG A 198 14.30 -0.15 0.51
N VAL A 199 13.25 -0.84 0.09
CA VAL A 199 12.02 -1.00 0.87
C VAL A 199 12.36 -1.78 2.13
N ILE A 200 13.03 -2.93 2.05
CA ILE A 200 13.49 -3.75 3.19
C ILE A 200 14.36 -2.96 4.17
N ASN A 201 15.30 -2.15 3.68
CA ASN A 201 16.10 -1.28 4.55
C ASN A 201 15.24 -0.25 5.30
N GLN A 202 14.05 0.08 4.80
CA GLN A 202 13.02 0.83 5.53
C GLN A 202 12.09 -0.10 6.36
N LEU A 203 11.92 -1.37 5.98
CA LEU A 203 11.16 -2.40 6.72
C LEU A 203 11.92 -2.97 7.93
N ASP A 204 13.24 -2.76 8.05
CA ASP A 204 14.01 -3.01 9.29
C ASP A 204 13.56 -2.08 10.45
N SER A 205 12.58 -1.22 10.19
CA SER A 205 11.77 -0.50 11.17
C SER A 205 10.77 -1.43 11.87
N GLN A 206 10.30 -1.00 13.04
CA GLN A 206 9.24 -1.66 13.81
C GLN A 206 8.01 -2.03 12.95
N PRO A 207 7.32 -3.15 13.25
CA PRO A 207 6.09 -3.55 12.55
C PRO A 207 5.02 -2.45 12.65
N GLY A 208 4.32 -2.18 11.54
CA GLY A 208 3.36 -1.07 11.50
C GLY A 208 3.01 -0.61 10.09
N ILE A 209 2.19 0.44 10.02
CA ILE A 209 1.86 1.14 8.77
C ILE A 209 3.03 2.03 8.37
N LEU A 210 3.54 1.93 7.14
CA LEU A 210 4.78 2.63 6.75
C LEU A 210 4.58 3.96 6.04
N VAL A 211 3.35 4.38 5.76
CA VAL A 211 3.11 5.65 5.06
C VAL A 211 3.73 6.81 5.85
N TYR A 212 4.55 7.60 5.16
CA TYR A 212 5.41 8.62 5.77
C TYR A 212 4.61 9.69 6.51
N GLU A 213 3.51 10.15 5.92
CA GLU A 213 2.64 11.19 6.45
C GLU A 213 2.06 10.77 7.82
N LEU A 214 1.71 9.50 7.99
CA LEU A 214 1.26 8.95 9.27
C LEU A 214 2.40 8.91 10.30
N GLN A 215 3.60 8.54 9.88
CA GLN A 215 4.78 8.55 10.76
C GLN A 215 5.13 9.97 11.20
N LYS A 216 5.03 10.95 10.31
CA LYS A 216 5.22 12.38 10.60
C LYS A 216 4.19 12.88 11.63
N VAL A 217 2.93 12.48 11.49
CA VAL A 217 1.87 12.76 12.48
C VAL A 217 2.18 12.15 13.84
N LYS A 218 2.61 10.88 13.87
CA LYS A 218 2.99 10.18 15.10
C LYS A 218 4.13 10.90 15.84
N LEU A 219 5.21 11.23 15.12
CA LEU A 219 6.34 11.97 15.67
C LEU A 219 5.92 13.35 16.19
N SER A 220 5.12 14.09 15.42
CA SER A 220 4.62 15.41 15.81
C SER A 220 3.74 15.36 17.07
N THR A 221 2.94 14.31 17.20
CA THR A 221 2.10 14.06 18.39
C THR A 221 2.96 13.77 19.63
N ASP A 222 4.00 12.95 19.47
CA ASP A 222 4.94 12.61 20.55
C ASP A 222 5.77 13.83 20.99
N GLU A 223 6.22 14.67 20.05
CA GLU A 223 6.87 15.94 20.35
C GLU A 223 5.96 16.88 21.15
N LEU A 224 4.69 17.03 20.71
CA LEU A 224 3.71 17.87 21.41
C LEU A 224 3.44 17.35 22.83
N LYS A 225 3.43 16.03 23.03
CA LYS A 225 3.31 15.40 24.36
C LYS A 225 4.49 15.74 25.26
N MET A 226 5.72 15.63 24.75
CA MET A 226 6.93 15.90 25.53
C MET A 226 6.99 17.36 26.00
N GLU A 227 6.65 18.32 25.13
CA GLU A 227 6.61 19.73 25.48
C GLU A 227 5.51 20.04 26.50
N THR A 228 4.33 19.42 26.35
CA THR A 228 3.24 19.53 27.33
C THR A 228 3.60 18.92 28.69
N ALA A 229 4.46 17.90 28.72
CA ALA A 229 4.93 17.26 29.95
C ALA A 229 5.98 18.11 30.70
N ARG A 230 6.85 18.82 29.98
CA ARG A 230 7.93 19.65 30.55
C ARG A 230 7.44 20.90 31.30
N GLY A 231 6.17 21.25 31.19
CA GLY A 231 5.56 22.39 31.92
C GLY A 231 6.02 23.78 31.45
N ARG A 232 6.96 23.84 30.51
CA ARG A 232 7.45 25.05 29.81
C ARG A 232 6.67 25.29 28.51
N LEU A 233 5.36 25.26 28.58
CA LEU A 233 4.52 25.62 27.43
C LEU A 233 4.55 27.14 27.25
N GLU A 234 5.61 27.64 26.62
CA GLU A 234 5.54 28.93 25.95
C GLU A 234 4.44 28.82 24.88
N VAL A 235 3.47 29.74 24.91
CA VAL A 235 2.30 29.72 24.01
C VAL A 235 2.74 29.67 22.55
N GLU A 236 3.82 30.36 22.20
CA GLU A 236 4.42 30.33 20.86
C GLU A 236 4.97 28.96 20.46
N SER A 237 5.71 28.30 21.37
CA SER A 237 6.25 26.95 21.14
C SER A 237 5.12 25.93 20.93
N TYR A 238 4.07 26.01 21.75
CA TYR A 238 2.88 25.19 21.59
C TYR A 238 2.19 25.44 20.24
N ASN A 239 1.90 26.70 19.90
CA ASN A 239 1.20 27.06 18.67
C ASN A 239 1.97 26.60 17.43
N ASN A 240 3.31 26.70 17.43
CA ASN A 240 4.13 26.21 16.34
C ASN A 240 4.05 24.67 16.21
N LYS A 241 4.23 23.93 17.31
CA LYS A 241 4.15 22.46 17.29
C LYS A 241 2.75 21.95 16.93
N PHE A 242 1.72 22.58 17.46
CA PHE A 242 0.34 22.29 17.12
C PHE A 242 0.03 22.62 15.65
N GLY A 243 0.52 23.75 15.12
CA GLY A 243 0.40 24.10 13.71
C GLY A 243 1.04 23.06 12.79
N ASN A 244 2.24 22.58 13.12
CA ASN A 244 2.91 21.52 12.38
C ASN A 244 2.15 20.19 12.42
N LEU A 245 1.60 19.83 13.59
CA LEU A 245 0.76 18.65 13.74
C LEU A 245 -0.52 18.76 12.88
N LYS A 246 -1.21 19.91 12.94
CA LYS A 246 -2.41 20.19 12.13
C LYS A 246 -2.12 20.12 10.64
N SER A 247 -1.01 20.71 10.19
CA SER A 247 -0.58 20.59 8.78
C SER A 247 -0.33 19.13 8.40
N SER A 248 0.32 18.36 9.27
CA SER A 248 0.62 16.95 9.00
C SER A 248 -0.65 16.08 8.93
N PHE A 249 -1.67 16.39 9.73
CA PHE A 249 -2.99 15.75 9.60
C PHE A 249 -3.65 16.09 8.27
N GLY A 250 -3.59 17.35 7.83
CA GLY A 250 -4.09 17.77 6.52
C GLY A 250 -3.40 17.03 5.39
N ASP A 251 -2.06 16.93 5.42
CA ASP A 251 -1.26 16.20 4.44
C ASP A 251 -1.71 14.72 4.36
N LEU A 252 -1.85 14.06 5.51
CA LEU A 252 -2.28 12.66 5.60
C LEU A 252 -3.70 12.48 5.08
N GLN A 253 -4.64 13.35 5.48
CA GLN A 253 -6.04 13.27 5.08
C GLN A 253 -6.19 13.43 3.56
N CYS A 254 -5.61 14.47 2.97
CA CYS A 254 -5.61 14.69 1.52
C CYS A 254 -5.03 13.48 0.78
N GLY A 255 -3.94 12.92 1.31
CA GLY A 255 -3.34 11.72 0.76
C GLY A 255 -4.29 10.52 0.79
N VAL A 256 -4.94 10.26 1.92
CA VAL A 256 -5.88 9.13 2.10
C VAL A 256 -7.06 9.26 1.14
N GLU A 257 -7.66 10.46 1.04
CA GLU A 257 -8.77 10.74 0.13
C GLU A 257 -8.37 10.51 -1.34
N SER A 258 -7.20 11.02 -1.75
CA SER A 258 -6.65 10.81 -3.10
C SER A 258 -6.48 9.32 -3.42
N MET A 259 -5.89 8.55 -2.49
CA MET A 259 -5.65 7.13 -2.69
C MET A 259 -6.94 6.31 -2.79
N ILE A 260 -7.97 6.67 -2.00
CA ILE A 260 -9.28 6.03 -2.08
C ILE A 260 -9.89 6.22 -3.48
N VAL A 261 -9.85 7.44 -4.02
CA VAL A 261 -10.35 7.74 -5.37
C VAL A 261 -9.59 6.92 -6.42
N GLN A 262 -8.26 6.87 -6.35
CA GLN A 262 -7.47 6.11 -7.32
C GLN A 262 -7.71 4.60 -7.27
N LEU A 263 -8.04 4.05 -6.09
CA LEU A 263 -8.43 2.65 -5.95
C LEU A 263 -9.80 2.38 -6.53
N ASP A 264 -10.75 3.30 -6.36
CA ASP A 264 -12.09 3.21 -6.94
C ASP A 264 -12.04 3.25 -8.47
N ASP A 265 -11.26 4.14 -9.06
CA ASP A 265 -11.00 4.13 -10.50
C ASP A 265 -10.42 2.77 -10.97
N PHE A 266 -9.47 2.21 -10.21
CA PHE A 266 -8.86 0.93 -10.58
C PHE A 266 -9.83 -0.25 -10.46
N PHE A 267 -10.76 -0.21 -9.50
CA PHE A 267 -11.83 -1.20 -9.41
C PHE A 267 -12.68 -1.19 -10.68
N ASP A 268 -13.12 -0.01 -11.10
CA ASP A 268 -13.95 0.14 -12.30
C ASP A 268 -13.20 -0.33 -13.55
N GLU A 269 -11.92 0.02 -13.67
CA GLU A 269 -11.04 -0.47 -14.76
C GLU A 269 -10.97 -2.01 -14.78
N ILE A 270 -10.77 -2.66 -13.64
CA ILE A 270 -10.71 -4.13 -13.57
C ILE A 270 -12.03 -4.75 -14.03
N VAL A 271 -13.18 -4.22 -13.58
CA VAL A 271 -14.50 -4.76 -13.95
C VAL A 271 -14.76 -4.58 -15.44
N GLU A 272 -14.54 -3.36 -15.95
CA GLU A 272 -14.76 -3.03 -17.36
C GLU A 272 -13.90 -3.91 -18.28
N VAL A 273 -12.63 -4.13 -17.92
CA VAL A 273 -11.73 -4.96 -18.73
C VAL A 273 -12.14 -6.44 -18.70
N ARG A 274 -12.55 -6.96 -17.54
CA ARG A 274 -13.03 -8.35 -17.43
C ARG A 274 -14.27 -8.59 -18.28
N GLU A 275 -15.20 -7.63 -18.26
CA GLU A 275 -16.39 -7.67 -19.12
C GLU A 275 -15.99 -7.69 -20.61
N LYS A 276 -15.18 -6.72 -21.05
CA LYS A 276 -14.69 -6.63 -22.43
C LYS A 276 -14.00 -7.91 -22.92
N LEU A 277 -13.12 -8.51 -22.11
CA LEU A 277 -12.42 -9.73 -22.50
C LEU A 277 -13.35 -10.95 -22.55
N THR A 278 -14.35 -11.00 -21.68
CA THR A 278 -15.38 -12.06 -21.70
C THR A 278 -16.23 -11.95 -22.96
N ASP A 279 -16.72 -10.75 -23.28
CA ASP A 279 -17.54 -10.50 -24.48
C ASP A 279 -16.77 -10.80 -25.76
N MET A 280 -15.50 -10.40 -25.84
CA MET A 280 -14.65 -10.72 -26.98
C MET A 280 -14.53 -12.23 -27.22
N CYS A 281 -14.37 -13.02 -26.16
CA CYS A 281 -14.29 -14.48 -26.26
C CYS A 281 -15.66 -15.13 -26.55
N ALA A 282 -16.77 -14.51 -26.16
CA ALA A 282 -18.12 -15.02 -26.46
C ALA A 282 -18.54 -14.82 -27.93
N HIS A 283 -17.90 -13.88 -28.65
CA HIS A 283 -18.23 -13.51 -30.03
C HIS A 283 -17.19 -13.95 -31.07
N MET A 284 -16.18 -14.73 -30.67
CA MET A 284 -15.20 -15.38 -31.58
C MET A 284 -15.68 -16.77 -32.00
#